data_AF-A0A2M8E7B1-F1
#
_entry.id   AF-A0A2M8E7B1-F1
#
_cell.length_a   1.000
_cell.length_b   1.000
_cell.length_c   1.000
_cell.angle_alpha   90.00
_cell.angle_beta   90.00
_cell.angle_gamma   90.00
#
_symmetry.space_group_name_H-M   'P 1'
#
loop_
_entity.id
_entity.type
_entity.pdbx_description
1 polymer ?
#
loop_
_entity_poly.entity_id
_entity_poly.type
_entity_poly.pdbx_seq_one_letter_code
_entity_poly.pdbx_strand_id
1 'polypeptide(L)'
;MSTPLNLLDHLTLAPVLLPFATGLLLLSLRGQAIALRRGLSGLGVLLQVVAAAALLVQVDTGLISVYRLGDWPAPWGIVLVADRLAAWMVLITSLLALWVVLHASDGTDNQGS
;
A
#
# COMPACT_ATOMS: atom_id res chain seq x y z
N MET A 1 8.83 9.08 -28.66
CA MET A 1 7.39 8.73 -28.58
C MET A 1 7.05 8.61 -27.11
N SER A 2 6.61 9.69 -26.47
CA SER A 2 6.24 9.67 -25.05
C SER A 2 4.96 8.87 -24.91
N THR A 3 5.05 7.64 -24.41
CA THR A 3 3.87 6.89 -23.98
C THR A 3 3.11 7.77 -22.98
N PRO A 4 1.77 7.92 -23.11
CA PRO A 4 1.00 8.63 -22.10
C PRO A 4 1.29 7.98 -20.75
N LEU A 5 1.51 8.79 -19.70
CA LEU A 5 1.71 8.31 -18.32
C LEU A 5 0.50 7.47 -17.94
N ASN A 6 0.63 6.16 -18.10
CA ASN A 6 -0.46 5.25 -17.79
C ASN A 6 -0.45 5.13 -16.27
N LEU A 7 -1.56 5.48 -15.61
CA LEU A 7 -1.68 5.37 -14.16
C LEU A 7 -1.40 3.94 -13.68
N LEU A 8 -1.64 2.97 -14.56
CA LEU A 8 -1.32 1.56 -14.42
C LEU A 8 0.19 1.28 -14.28
N ASP A 9 1.08 2.05 -14.90
CA ASP A 9 2.53 1.83 -14.81
C ASP A 9 3.07 2.19 -13.41
N HIS A 10 2.41 3.14 -12.74
CA HIS A 10 2.74 3.57 -11.38
C HIS A 10 2.11 2.68 -10.29
N LEU A 11 1.24 1.74 -10.66
CA LEU A 11 0.52 0.90 -9.71
C LEU A 11 1.46 0.01 -8.88
N THR A 12 2.58 -0.41 -9.46
CA THR A 12 3.68 -1.17 -8.82
C THR A 12 4.24 -0.48 -7.58
N LEU A 13 4.16 0.85 -7.54
CA LEU A 13 4.68 1.68 -6.47
C LEU A 13 3.64 1.96 -5.37
N ALA A 14 2.34 1.77 -5.66
CA ALA A 14 1.26 2.02 -4.73
C ALA A 14 1.39 1.25 -3.39
N PRO A 15 1.76 -0.05 -3.37
CA PRO A 15 1.91 -0.80 -2.12
C PRO A 15 2.96 -0.24 -1.16
N VAL A 16 3.92 0.55 -1.65
CA VAL A 16 4.96 1.19 -0.85
C VAL A 16 4.51 2.59 -0.41
N LEU A 17 3.95 3.38 -1.33
CA LEU A 17 3.55 4.75 -1.02
C LEU A 17 2.33 4.85 -0.12
N LEU A 18 1.33 3.99 -0.29
CA LEU A 18 0.09 4.05 0.49
C LEU A 18 0.32 3.90 2.00
N PRO A 19 1.03 2.87 2.51
CA PRO A 19 1.27 2.74 3.94
C PRO A 19 2.20 3.85 4.45
N PHE A 20 3.16 4.30 3.63
CA PHE A 20 4.05 5.41 3.98
C PHE A 20 3.29 6.73 4.16
N ALA A 21 2.44 7.09 3.19
CA ALA A 21 1.61 8.28 3.24
C ALA A 21 0.59 8.20 4.40
N THR A 22 -0.03 7.04 4.60
CA THR A 22 -0.93 6.80 5.74
C THR A 22 -0.19 7.00 7.07
N GLY A 23 1.02 6.45 7.20
CA GLY A 23 1.86 6.62 8.39
C GLY A 23 2.25 8.07 8.65
N LEU A 24 2.67 8.81 7.62
CA LEU A 24 2.98 10.24 7.72
C LEU A 24 1.75 11.07 8.15
N LEU A 25 0.59 10.77 7.57
CA LEU A 25 -0.66 11.43 7.89
C LEU A 25 -1.04 11.16 9.36
N LEU A 26 -0.99 9.91 9.80
CA LEU A 26 -1.28 9.53 11.20
C LEU A 26 -0.28 10.17 12.19
N LEU A 27 0.99 10.27 11.82
CA LEU A 27 2.02 10.95 12.61
C LEU A 27 1.73 12.44 12.73
N SER A 28 1.30 13.08 11.64
CA SER A 28 0.93 14.50 11.62
C SER A 28 -0.31 14.80 12.47
N LEU A 29 -1.16 13.81 12.70
CA LEU A 29 -2.34 13.91 13.57
C LEU A 29 -2.06 13.57 15.03
N ARG A 30 -0.77 13.53 15.45
CA ARG A 30 -0.37 13.32 16.84
C ARG A 30 -0.92 14.44 17.73
N GLY A 31 -1.87 14.08 18.59
CA GLY A 31 -2.66 14.96 19.46
C GLY A 31 -4.17 14.93 19.20
N GLN A 32 -4.59 14.44 18.03
CA GLN A 32 -6.02 14.32 17.70
C GLN A 32 -6.67 13.08 18.32
N ALA A 33 -8.01 13.06 18.30
CA ALA A 33 -8.84 11.98 18.83
C ALA A 33 -8.43 10.60 18.30
N ILE A 34 -8.37 9.63 19.20
CA ILE A 34 -7.98 8.24 18.88
C ILE A 34 -8.91 7.64 17.81
N ALA A 35 -10.22 7.92 17.89
CA ALA A 35 -11.21 7.47 16.92
C ALA A 35 -10.89 7.92 15.49
N LEU A 36 -10.47 9.17 15.31
CA LEU A 36 -10.10 9.70 13.99
C LEU A 36 -8.90 8.95 13.41
N ARG A 37 -7.87 8.70 14.22
CA ARG A 37 -6.67 7.96 13.77
C ARG A 37 -6.98 6.51 13.45
N ARG A 38 -7.84 5.84 14.23
CA ARG A 38 -8.30 4.48 13.92
C ARG A 38 -9.05 4.44 12.60
N GLY A 39 -9.99 5.37 12.39
CA GLY A 39 -10.72 5.49 11.12
C GLY A 39 -9.78 5.69 9.93
N LEU A 40 -8.81 6.60 10.04
CA LEU A 40 -7.83 6.86 8.98
C LEU A 40 -6.87 5.69 8.74
N SER A 41 -6.45 4.99 9.80
CA SER A 41 -5.66 3.75 9.68
C SER A 41 -6.45 2.66 8.93
N GLY A 42 -7.72 2.46 9.29
CA GLY A 42 -8.61 1.52 8.62
C GLY A 42 -8.82 1.88 7.14
N LEU A 43 -9.06 3.16 6.83
CA LEU A 43 -9.15 3.65 5.46
C LEU A 43 -7.85 3.42 4.67
N GLY A 44 -6.69 3.71 5.25
CA GLY A 44 -5.39 3.49 4.61
C GLY A 44 -5.14 2.02 4.28
N VAL A 45 -5.50 1.10 5.18
CA VAL A 45 -5.39 -0.34 4.92
C VAL A 45 -6.42 -0.82 3.90
N LEU A 46 -7.65 -0.29 3.91
CA LEU A 46 -8.63 -0.58 2.85
C LEU A 46 -8.13 -0.18 1.47
N LEU A 47 -7.54 1.02 1.35
CA LEU A 47 -6.93 1.48 0.10
C LEU A 47 -5.75 0.58 -0.31
N GLN A 48 -4.95 0.10 0.65
CA GLN A 48 -3.87 -0.86 0.39
C GLN A 48 -4.40 -2.18 -0.18
N VAL A 49 -5.51 -2.71 0.34
CA VAL A 49 -6.15 -3.94 -0.18
C VAL A 49 -6.62 -3.73 -1.61
N VAL A 50 -7.28 -2.60 -1.90
CA VAL A 50 -7.75 -2.28 -3.26
C VAL A 50 -6.57 -2.16 -4.23
N ALA A 51 -5.50 -1.47 -3.83
CA ALA A 51 -4.30 -1.33 -4.65
C ALA A 51 -3.61 -2.68 -4.91
N ALA A 52 -3.52 -3.54 -3.89
CA ALA A 52 -2.95 -4.88 -4.02
C ALA A 52 -3.78 -5.77 -4.97
N ALA A 53 -5.11 -5.71 -4.87
CA ALA A 53 -6.01 -6.44 -5.76
C ALA A 53 -5.88 -5.95 -7.22
N ALA A 54 -5.81 -4.63 -7.43
CA ALA A 54 -5.60 -4.05 -8.75
C ALA A 54 -4.24 -4.46 -9.34
N LEU A 55 -3.18 -4.45 -8.52
CA LEU A 55 -1.85 -4.90 -8.93
C LEU A 55 -1.86 -6.38 -9.31
N LEU A 56 -2.56 -7.22 -8.55
CA LEU A 56 -2.71 -8.64 -8.86
C LEU A 56 -3.39 -8.87 -10.22
N VAL A 57 -4.50 -8.18 -10.47
CA VAL A 57 -5.20 -8.24 -11.78
C VAL A 57 -4.27 -7.82 -12.92
N GLN A 58 -3.42 -6.82 -12.70
CA GLN A 58 -2.47 -6.35 -13.71
C GLN A 58 -1.39 -7.39 -14.01
N VAL A 59 -0.75 -7.98 -12.99
CA VAL A 59 0.33 -8.96 -13.21
C VAL A 59 -0.18 -10.34 -13.64
N ASP A 60 -1.48 -10.63 -13.44
CA ASP A 60 -2.10 -11.88 -13.89
C ASP A 60 -2.25 -11.96 -15.42
N THR A 61 -2.20 -10.83 -16.13
CA THR A 61 -2.20 -10.82 -17.61
C THR A 61 -0.89 -11.33 -18.22
N GLY A 62 0.07 -11.77 -17.41
CA GLY A 62 1.36 -12.33 -17.84
C GLY A 62 2.45 -11.28 -18.08
N LEU A 63 2.17 -10.01 -17.83
CA LEU A 63 3.14 -8.92 -17.92
C LEU A 63 3.81 -8.72 -16.55
N ILE A 64 5.14 -8.85 -16.51
CA ILE A 64 5.92 -8.45 -15.34
C ILE A 64 5.96 -6.92 -15.33
N SER A 65 5.42 -6.31 -14.28
CA SER A 65 5.44 -4.85 -14.16
C SER A 65 6.77 -4.40 -13.58
N VAL A 66 7.53 -3.63 -14.36
CA VAL A 66 8.87 -3.13 -14.00
C VAL A 66 8.82 -1.61 -13.91
N TYR A 67 8.97 -1.09 -12.70
CA TYR A 67 8.97 0.34 -12.44
C TYR A 67 10.37 0.81 -12.03
N ARG A 68 10.96 1.70 -12.83
CA ARG A 68 12.26 2.32 -12.53
C ARG A 68 12.06 3.58 -11.71
N LEU A 69 12.52 3.55 -10.47
CA LEU A 69 12.36 4.67 -9.55
C LEU A 69 13.35 5.79 -9.91
N GLY A 70 12.85 7.00 -10.14
CA GLY A 70 13.67 8.21 -10.33
C GLY A 70 14.43 8.31 -11.65
N ASP A 71 14.12 7.47 -12.64
CA ASP A 71 14.72 7.45 -13.98
C ASP A 71 16.26 7.42 -14.01
N TRP A 72 16.85 6.79 -13.00
CA TRP A 72 18.31 6.64 -12.92
C TRP A 72 18.79 5.71 -14.05
N PRO A 73 19.85 6.09 -14.78
CA PRO A 73 20.42 5.20 -15.79
C PRO A 73 20.94 3.92 -15.12
N ALA A 74 20.73 2.78 -15.78
CA ALA A 74 21.34 1.51 -15.37
C ALA A 74 22.87 1.67 -15.24
N PRO A 75 23.57 0.97 -14.32
CA PRO A 75 23.15 -0.22 -13.55
C PRO A 75 22.73 0.02 -12.08
N TRP A 76 22.67 1.26 -11.57
CA TRP A 76 22.48 1.53 -10.12
C TRP A 76 21.08 1.99 -9.70
N GLY A 77 20.10 1.95 -10.61
CA GLY A 77 18.73 2.39 -10.33
C GLY A 77 17.95 1.43 -9.43
N ILE A 78 17.08 1.97 -8.57
CA ILE A 78 16.11 1.16 -7.81
C ILE A 78 14.99 0.76 -8.76
N VAL A 79 14.82 -0.54 -8.97
CA VAL A 79 13.78 -1.09 -9.83
C VAL A 79 12.79 -1.86 -8.97
N LEU A 80 11.53 -1.40 -8.94
CA LEU A 80 10.44 -2.16 -8.35
C LEU A 80 9.92 -3.13 -9.41
N VAL A 81 9.97 -4.41 -9.09
CA VAL A 81 9.43 -5.47 -9.94
C VAL A 81 8.25 -6.08 -9.21
N ALA A 82 7.08 -6.08 -9.84
CA ALA A 82 5.93 -6.85 -9.39
C ALA A 82 5.69 -8.01 -10.36
N ASP A 83 5.83 -9.21 -9.82
CA ASP A 83 5.34 -10.44 -10.44
C ASP A 83 4.08 -10.93 -9.69
N ARG A 84 3.52 -12.05 -10.17
CA ARG A 84 2.32 -12.66 -9.57
C ARG A 84 2.54 -13.07 -8.12
N LEU A 85 3.72 -13.58 -7.78
CA LEU A 85 4.02 -14.02 -6.41
C LEU A 85 4.06 -12.82 -5.47
N ALA A 86 4.78 -11.76 -5.83
CA ALA A 86 4.86 -10.52 -5.08
C ALA A 86 3.48 -9.89 -4.90
N ALA A 87 2.65 -9.84 -5.96
CA ALA A 87 1.29 -9.32 -5.86
C ALA A 87 0.41 -10.13 -4.90
N TRP A 88 0.50 -11.47 -4.93
CA TRP A 88 -0.19 -12.31 -3.95
C TRP A 88 0.29 -12.07 -2.52
N MET A 89 1.60 -11.94 -2.31
CA MET A 89 2.14 -11.65 -0.97
C MET A 89 1.63 -10.31 -0.45
N VAL A 90 1.68 -9.26 -1.27
CA VAL A 90 1.17 -7.93 -0.90
C VAL A 90 -0.32 -7.99 -0.56
N LEU A 91 -1.13 -8.70 -1.36
CA LEU A 91 -2.56 -8.85 -1.11
C LEU A 91 -2.82 -9.57 0.22
N ILE A 92 -2.18 -10.71 0.46
CA ILE A 92 -2.34 -11.46 1.71
C ILE A 92 -1.92 -10.62 2.91
N THR A 93 -0.79 -9.93 2.84
CA THR A 93 -0.33 -9.04 3.91
C THR A 93 -1.30 -7.88 4.15
N SER A 94 -1.88 -7.30 3.10
CA SER A 94 -2.87 -6.22 3.24
C SER A 94 -4.17 -6.69 3.88
N LEU A 95 -4.63 -7.91 3.57
CA LEU A 95 -5.80 -8.51 4.20
C LEU A 95 -5.55 -8.82 5.68
N LEU A 96 -4.37 -9.35 6.01
CA LEU A 96 -3.98 -9.56 7.41
C LEU A 96 -3.95 -8.23 8.18
N ALA A 97 -3.35 -7.20 7.59
CA ALA A 97 -3.33 -5.86 8.19
C ALA A 97 -4.74 -5.31 8.42
N LEU A 98 -5.69 -5.58 7.51
CA LEU A 98 -7.08 -5.14 7.66
C LEU A 98 -7.70 -5.73 8.91
N TRP A 99 -7.59 -7.05 9.09
CA TRP A 99 -8.10 -7.74 10.28
C TRP A 99 -7.41 -7.27 11.56
N VAL A 100 -6.10 -7.04 11.51
CA VAL A 100 -5.34 -6.50 12.65
C VAL A 100 -5.83 -5.12 13.04
N VAL A 101 -6.05 -4.21 12.08
CA VAL A 101 -6.52 -2.85 12.36
C VAL A 101 -7.95 -2.84 12.89
N LEU A 102 -8.83 -3.71 12.36
CA LEU A 102 -10.19 -3.87 12.89
C LEU A 102 -10.14 -4.34 14.35
N HIS A 103 -9.37 -5.40 14.63
CA HIS A 103 -9.23 -5.92 15.99
C HIS A 103 -8.60 -4.92 16.96
N ALA A 104 -7.55 -4.20 16.54
CA ALA A 104 -6.92 -3.17 17.35
C ALA A 104 -7.85 -1.96 17.61
N SER A 105 -8.89 -1.80 16.80
CA SER A 105 -9.85 -0.70 16.92
C SER A 105 -11.02 -0.98 17.85
N ASP A 106 -11.21 -2.23 18.31
CA ASP A 106 -12.32 -2.66 19.18
C ASP A 106 -12.29 -2.08 20.62
N GLY A 107 -11.29 -1.26 20.95
CA GLY A 107 -11.26 -0.57 22.24
C GLY A 107 -10.76 -1.41 23.42
N THR A 108 -10.17 -2.58 23.14
CA THR A 108 -9.49 -3.43 24.13
C THR A 108 -8.35 -2.68 24.85
N ASP A 109 -7.82 -1.63 24.23
CA ASP A 109 -6.82 -0.73 24.80
C ASP A 109 -7.36 0.22 25.88
N ASN A 110 -8.69 0.44 25.96
CA ASN A 110 -9.32 1.20 27.05
C ASN A 110 -9.66 0.32 28.28
N GLN A 111 -9.38 -0.99 28.23
CA GLN A 111 -9.75 -1.95 29.30
C GLN A 111 -8.60 -2.27 30.27
N GLY A 112 -7.41 -1.67 30.10
CA GLY A 112 -6.32 -1.79 31.06
C GLY A 112 -6.55 -0.89 32.28
N SER A 113 -6.84 -1.50 33.43
CA SER A 113 -6.95 -0.88 34.77
C SER A 113 -5.61 -0.47 35.35
#